data_AF-A0A7Y5X215-F1
#
_entry.id   AF-A0A7Y5X215-F1
#
_cell.length_a   1.000
_cell.length_b   1.000
_cell.length_c   1.000
_cell.angle_alpha   90.00
_cell.angle_beta   90.00
_cell.angle_gamma   90.00
#
_symmetry.space_group_name_H-M   'P 1'
#
loop_
_entity.id
_entity.type
_entity.pdbx_description
1 polymer ?
#
loop_
_entity_poly.entity_id
_entity_poly.type
_entity_poly.pdbx_seq_one_letter_code
_entity_poly.pdbx_strand_id
1 'polypeptide(L)'
;MSLVTRERVSKARQEPGAVQRWLSRKVFPTMQAAGFHVTGNHFYEPVPDTREIAARYDDGPRALGIDFRLDDAARYALSLAAEYGDAARADLDRFGYAEPNHLFFGVDALLLYGHLRRTRPARVVEIGRGFSTIVAVAALERNAEDGAQAKLVSIDPFDRQPLSRPPEHTQLEVVRTTLQDADPSVFDTLGEGDLLFVDSSHVHKFGSDVAYQFEQVYPRVRKGVTVHVHDVFSPYHYPLKWYTRQRRFWNEQHYVETMLRWGADLRVVLPVHALVRTSGALRDAAGCAGFTGGGSSFYFERVSG
;
A
#
# COMPACT_ATOMS: atom_id res chain seq x y z
N MET A 1 -47.46 20.27 9.10
CA MET A 1 -46.11 19.66 9.04
C MET A 1 -46.22 18.19 9.38
N SER A 2 -45.87 17.29 8.47
CA SER A 2 -45.99 15.84 8.69
C SER A 2 -45.08 15.39 9.85
N LEU A 3 -45.41 14.26 10.50
CA LEU A 3 -44.60 13.64 11.56
C LEU A 3 -43.11 13.49 11.16
N VAL A 4 -42.86 13.11 9.91
CA VAL A 4 -41.52 13.00 9.29
C VAL A 4 -40.77 14.35 9.30
N THR A 5 -41.49 15.46 9.17
CA THR A 5 -40.89 16.80 9.21
C THR A 5 -40.49 17.19 10.62
N ARG A 6 -41.26 16.79 11.64
CA ARG A 6 -40.95 17.05 13.06
C ARG A 6 -39.78 16.21 13.58
N GLU A 7 -39.70 14.93 13.22
CA GLU A 7 -38.57 14.07 13.60
C GLU A 7 -37.25 14.52 12.96
N ARG A 8 -37.27 14.93 11.68
CA ARG A 8 -36.09 15.49 11.00
C ARG A 8 -35.59 16.77 11.67
N VAL A 9 -36.51 17.63 12.12
CA VAL A 9 -36.17 18.85 12.87
C VAL A 9 -35.66 18.53 14.28
N SER A 10 -36.17 17.49 14.94
CA SER A 10 -35.70 17.04 16.25
C SER A 10 -34.27 16.48 16.19
N LYS A 11 -33.98 15.57 15.24
CA LYS A 11 -32.63 15.00 15.07
C LYS A 11 -31.59 16.07 14.72
N ALA A 12 -31.95 17.00 13.84
CA ALA A 12 -31.07 18.09 13.44
C ALA A 12 -30.71 19.07 14.57
N ARG A 13 -31.48 19.09 15.67
CA ARG A 13 -31.21 19.93 16.86
C ARG A 13 -30.40 19.22 17.94
N GLN A 14 -30.31 17.89 17.89
CA GLN A 14 -29.67 17.07 18.93
C GLN A 14 -28.27 16.58 18.51
N GLU A 15 -28.02 16.42 17.21
CA GLU A 15 -26.74 15.92 16.69
C GLU A 15 -25.78 17.08 16.36
N PRO A 16 -24.58 17.15 16.98
CA PRO A 16 -23.56 18.12 16.61
C PRO A 16 -23.23 18.05 15.11
N GLY A 17 -23.21 19.20 14.44
CA GLY A 17 -22.90 19.28 13.01
C GLY A 17 -24.06 18.99 12.06
N ALA A 18 -25.26 18.66 12.55
CA ALA A 18 -26.38 18.26 11.69
C ALA A 18 -26.86 19.39 10.76
N VAL A 19 -26.82 20.64 11.22
CA VAL A 19 -27.12 21.83 10.38
C VAL A 19 -26.09 21.97 9.26
N GLN A 20 -24.80 21.84 9.58
CA GLN A 20 -23.70 21.91 8.60
C GLN A 20 -23.81 20.78 7.57
N ARG A 21 -24.14 19.56 7.99
CA ARG A 21 -24.40 18.42 7.10
C ARG A 21 -25.62 18.62 6.21
N TRP A 22 -26.69 19.23 6.73
CA TRP A 22 -27.85 19.57 5.91
C TRP A 22 -27.50 20.64 4.88
N LEU A 23 -26.79 21.71 5.27
CA LEU A 23 -26.33 22.76 4.37
C LEU A 23 -25.37 22.22 3.29
N SER A 24 -24.41 21.38 3.67
CA SER A 24 -23.44 20.80 2.74
C SER A 24 -24.15 20.02 1.62
N ARG A 25 -25.18 19.25 1.95
CA ARG A 25 -26.00 18.51 0.97
C ARG A 25 -26.75 19.42 0.00
N LYS A 26 -27.12 20.63 0.41
CA LYS A 26 -27.79 21.60 -0.47
C LYS A 26 -26.84 22.22 -1.47
N VAL A 27 -25.59 22.50 -1.06
CA VAL A 27 -24.57 23.08 -1.95
C VAL A 27 -23.77 22.03 -2.73
N PHE A 28 -23.85 20.75 -2.33
CA PHE A 28 -23.05 19.67 -2.89
C PHE A 28 -23.11 19.57 -4.42
N PRO A 29 -24.29 19.58 -5.09
CA PRO A 29 -24.32 19.44 -6.55
C PRO A 29 -23.57 20.57 -7.27
N THR A 30 -23.70 21.80 -6.78
CA THR A 30 -23.01 22.96 -7.34
C THR A 30 -21.51 22.88 -7.11
N MET A 31 -21.08 22.52 -5.90
CA MET A 31 -19.65 22.38 -5.59
C MET A 31 -19.02 21.22 -6.35
N GLN A 32 -19.74 20.10 -6.51
CA GLN A 32 -19.29 18.95 -7.29
C GLN A 32 -19.12 19.31 -8.76
N ALA A 33 -20.07 20.05 -9.34
CA ALA A 33 -19.92 20.56 -10.71
C ALA A 33 -18.68 21.47 -10.87
N ALA A 34 -18.27 22.16 -9.79
CA ALA A 34 -17.05 22.95 -9.74
C ALA A 34 -15.78 22.14 -9.38
N GLY A 35 -15.87 20.81 -9.24
CA GLY A 35 -14.73 19.93 -8.92
C GLY A 35 -14.44 19.74 -7.42
N PHE A 36 -15.33 20.18 -6.53
CA PHE A 36 -15.16 20.07 -5.07
C PHE A 36 -16.22 19.18 -4.43
N HIS A 37 -15.80 18.30 -3.52
CA HIS A 37 -16.72 17.59 -2.63
C HIS A 37 -16.78 18.28 -1.27
N VAL A 38 -17.89 18.97 -1.00
CA VAL A 38 -18.13 19.62 0.30
C VAL A 38 -19.09 18.78 1.13
N THR A 39 -18.58 18.21 2.23
CA THR A 39 -19.38 17.49 3.23
C THR A 39 -19.41 18.27 4.54
N GLY A 40 -20.43 18.00 5.36
CA GLY A 40 -20.47 18.52 6.72
C GLY A 40 -19.47 17.78 7.60
N ASN A 41 -18.99 18.44 8.66
CA ASN A 41 -18.23 17.74 9.69
C ASN A 41 -19.22 16.99 10.60
N HIS A 42 -19.40 15.70 10.36
CA HIS A 42 -20.40 14.86 11.03
C HIS A 42 -20.01 13.38 10.97
N PHE A 43 -20.34 12.62 12.00
CA PHE A 43 -19.98 11.19 12.11
C PHE A 43 -20.55 10.24 11.03
N TYR A 44 -21.46 10.73 10.17
CA TYR A 44 -21.98 9.96 9.03
C TYR A 44 -21.22 10.25 7.73
N GLU A 45 -20.31 11.21 7.75
CA GLU A 45 -19.53 11.60 6.58
C GLU A 45 -18.16 10.90 6.65
N PRO A 46 -17.57 10.54 5.50
CA PRO A 46 -16.36 9.71 5.47
C PRO A 46 -15.09 10.47 5.92
N VAL A 47 -15.13 11.80 5.93
CA VAL A 47 -14.00 12.64 6.34
C VAL A 47 -14.10 12.92 7.85
N PRO A 48 -13.11 12.47 8.65
CA PRO A 48 -13.13 12.62 10.10
C PRO A 48 -12.82 14.05 10.57
N ASP A 49 -13.22 14.39 11.79
CA ASP A 49 -12.79 15.63 12.44
C ASP A 49 -11.31 15.55 12.85
N THR A 50 -10.48 16.32 12.17
CA THR A 50 -9.04 16.31 12.41
C THR A 50 -8.62 16.84 13.78
N ARG A 51 -9.50 17.58 14.46
CA ARG A 51 -9.28 18.03 15.85
C ARG A 51 -9.47 16.88 16.82
N GLU A 52 -10.47 16.03 16.58
CA GLU A 52 -10.70 14.82 17.39
C GLU A 52 -9.58 13.81 17.18
N ILE A 53 -9.11 13.64 15.94
CA ILE A 53 -7.93 12.82 15.65
C ILE A 53 -6.73 13.35 16.44
N ALA A 54 -6.43 14.65 16.34
CA ALA A 54 -5.28 15.22 17.05
C ALA A 54 -5.38 15.07 18.58
N ALA A 55 -6.58 15.15 19.15
CA ALA A 55 -6.80 15.02 20.58
C ALA A 55 -6.68 13.56 21.09
N ARG A 56 -6.91 12.57 20.23
CA ARG A 56 -6.94 11.14 20.59
C ARG A 56 -5.81 10.31 19.99
N TYR A 57 -4.98 10.91 19.14
CA TYR A 57 -3.91 10.20 18.45
C TYR A 57 -2.92 9.62 19.45
N ASP A 58 -2.64 8.33 19.28
CA ASP A 58 -1.57 7.62 19.94
C ASP A 58 -0.58 7.15 18.88
N ASP A 59 0.70 7.43 19.10
CA ASP A 59 1.76 6.96 18.21
C ASP A 59 2.22 5.53 18.56
N GLY A 60 1.65 4.92 19.62
CA GLY A 60 1.91 3.55 20.03
C GLY A 60 1.28 2.50 19.10
N PRO A 61 1.74 1.23 19.22
CA PRO A 61 1.15 0.12 18.46
C PRO A 61 -0.25 -0.19 18.97
N ARG A 62 -1.17 -0.52 18.06
CA ARG A 62 -2.52 -0.96 18.41
C ARG A 62 -2.59 -2.45 18.69
N ALA A 63 -3.42 -2.84 19.67
CA ALA A 63 -3.78 -4.24 19.91
C ALA A 63 -4.82 -4.72 18.87
N LEU A 64 -4.34 -5.31 17.77
CA LEU A 64 -5.18 -5.67 16.62
C LEU A 64 -5.59 -7.15 16.57
N GLY A 65 -5.06 -8.01 17.45
CA GLY A 65 -5.31 -9.46 17.39
C GLY A 65 -4.77 -10.13 16.13
N ILE A 66 -3.75 -9.53 15.50
CA ILE A 66 -3.05 -10.06 14.33
C ILE A 66 -1.68 -10.54 14.80
N ASP A 67 -1.27 -11.74 14.40
CA ASP A 67 0.10 -12.20 14.58
C ASP A 67 1.00 -11.56 13.49
N PHE A 68 1.75 -10.53 13.88
CA PHE A 68 2.69 -9.83 13.00
C PHE A 68 4.00 -10.58 12.78
N ARG A 69 4.24 -11.67 13.53
CA ARG A 69 5.46 -12.49 13.43
C ARG A 69 6.76 -11.67 13.44
N LEU A 70 6.83 -10.68 14.35
CA LEU A 70 7.89 -9.67 14.32
C LEU A 70 9.30 -10.26 14.38
N ASP A 71 9.52 -11.33 15.16
CA ASP A 71 10.83 -11.98 15.25
C ASP A 71 11.23 -12.67 13.94
N ASP A 72 10.29 -13.37 13.28
CA ASP A 72 10.54 -14.00 11.98
C ASP A 72 10.75 -12.94 10.90
N ALA A 73 9.91 -11.91 10.89
CA ALA A 73 9.99 -10.79 9.95
C ALA A 73 11.30 -10.01 10.11
N ALA A 74 11.77 -9.78 11.35
CA ALA A 74 13.04 -9.14 11.61
C ALA A 74 14.23 -9.97 11.11
N ARG A 75 14.24 -11.29 11.38
CA ARG A 75 15.27 -12.20 10.84
C ARG A 75 15.26 -12.21 9.31
N TYR A 76 14.07 -12.28 8.71
CA TYR A 76 13.91 -12.24 7.27
C TYR A 76 14.43 -10.92 6.68
N ALA A 77 14.04 -9.76 7.24
CA ALA A 77 14.50 -8.45 6.78
C ALA A 77 16.02 -8.24 6.92
N LEU A 78 16.59 -8.63 8.06
CA LEU A 78 18.04 -8.53 8.29
C LEU A 78 18.84 -9.41 7.32
N SER A 79 18.36 -10.63 7.03
CA SER A 79 19.01 -11.47 6.02
C SER A 79 18.94 -10.86 4.62
N LEU A 80 17.84 -10.18 4.25
CA LEU A 80 17.78 -9.45 2.97
C LEU A 80 18.80 -8.31 2.91
N ALA A 81 18.86 -7.49 3.96
CA ALA A 81 19.78 -6.36 4.01
C ALA A 81 21.24 -6.83 3.95
N ALA A 82 21.57 -7.91 4.68
CA ALA A 82 22.92 -8.47 4.70
C ALA A 82 23.33 -9.13 3.38
N GLU A 83 22.43 -9.86 2.72
CA GLU A 83 22.75 -10.62 1.50
C GLU A 83 22.73 -9.75 0.24
N TYR A 84 21.83 -8.76 0.18
CA TYR A 84 21.56 -8.01 -1.05
C TYR A 84 21.83 -6.51 -0.95
N GLY A 85 22.09 -5.97 0.25
CA GLY A 85 22.25 -4.53 0.46
C GLY A 85 23.40 -3.90 -0.33
N ASP A 86 24.55 -4.58 -0.39
CA ASP A 86 25.75 -4.07 -1.07
C ASP A 86 25.55 -3.86 -2.58
N ALA A 87 24.79 -4.76 -3.22
CA ALA A 87 24.53 -4.70 -4.66
C ALA A 87 23.33 -3.80 -5.01
N ALA A 88 22.38 -3.64 -4.10
CA ALA A 88 21.08 -3.02 -4.37
C ALA A 88 21.20 -1.61 -4.97
N ARG A 89 22.05 -0.74 -4.42
CA ARG A 89 22.21 0.64 -4.94
C ARG A 89 22.68 0.65 -6.38
N ALA A 90 23.72 -0.11 -6.70
CA ALA A 90 24.28 -0.16 -8.04
C ALA A 90 23.26 -0.69 -9.05
N ASP A 91 22.50 -1.73 -8.69
CA ASP A 91 21.47 -2.29 -9.57
C ASP A 91 20.30 -1.34 -9.79
N LEU A 92 19.83 -0.67 -8.74
CA LEU A 92 18.74 0.31 -8.81
C LEU A 92 19.14 1.54 -9.65
N ASP A 93 20.37 2.05 -9.48
CA ASP A 93 20.88 3.21 -10.21
C ASP A 93 20.97 2.95 -11.73
N ARG A 94 21.23 1.70 -12.17
CA ARG A 94 21.21 1.30 -13.60
C ARG A 94 19.88 1.59 -14.30
N PHE A 95 18.78 1.69 -13.56
CA PHE A 95 17.44 1.91 -14.10
C PHE A 95 16.86 3.27 -13.72
N GLY A 96 17.65 4.14 -13.10
CA GLY A 96 17.27 5.53 -12.80
C GLY A 96 16.64 5.74 -11.43
N TYR A 97 16.84 4.80 -10.49
CA TYR A 97 16.43 5.02 -9.12
C TYR A 97 17.32 6.09 -8.46
N ALA A 98 16.73 6.96 -7.63
CA ALA A 98 17.47 7.94 -6.85
C ALA A 98 16.99 7.92 -5.40
N GLU A 99 17.94 8.08 -4.47
CA GLU A 99 17.69 8.17 -3.03
C GLU A 99 18.26 9.48 -2.48
N PRO A 100 17.56 10.17 -1.57
CA PRO A 100 16.17 9.92 -1.18
C PRO A 100 15.20 10.34 -2.30
N ASN A 101 14.15 9.56 -2.53
CA ASN A 101 12.94 10.03 -3.20
C ASN A 101 11.80 10.12 -2.17
N HIS A 102 10.67 10.70 -2.54
CA HIS A 102 9.55 10.96 -1.61
C HIS A 102 8.36 10.03 -1.81
N LEU A 103 8.48 9.01 -2.67
CA LEU A 103 7.38 8.14 -3.07
C LEU A 103 7.59 6.68 -2.64
N PHE A 104 8.75 6.09 -2.93
CA PHE A 104 9.09 4.71 -2.55
C PHE A 104 10.59 4.62 -2.29
N PHE A 105 11.00 4.64 -1.02
CA PHE A 105 12.38 4.93 -0.62
C PHE A 105 12.83 4.19 0.64
N GLY A 106 14.12 4.31 0.97
CA GLY A 106 14.68 3.77 2.20
C GLY A 106 14.51 2.25 2.32
N VAL A 107 13.99 1.81 3.48
CA VAL A 107 13.92 0.39 3.83
C VAL A 107 12.94 -0.37 2.92
N ASP A 108 11.90 0.29 2.39
CA ASP A 108 10.96 -0.35 1.47
C ASP A 108 11.64 -0.75 0.15
N ALA A 109 12.47 0.13 -0.41
CA ALA A 109 13.23 -0.16 -1.64
C ALA A 109 14.24 -1.30 -1.43
N LEU A 110 14.99 -1.27 -0.33
CA LEU A 110 15.94 -2.32 0.02
C LEU A 110 15.24 -3.69 0.18
N LEU A 111 14.14 -3.73 0.93
CA LEU A 111 13.44 -4.99 1.21
C LEU A 111 12.65 -5.50 0.01
N LEU A 112 12.10 -4.65 -0.86
CA LEU A 112 11.52 -5.09 -2.12
C LEU A 112 12.58 -5.72 -3.04
N TYR A 113 13.71 -5.03 -3.24
CA TYR A 113 14.81 -5.56 -4.03
C TYR A 113 15.28 -6.91 -3.48
N GLY A 114 15.62 -6.96 -2.18
CA GLY A 114 16.09 -8.19 -1.55
C GLY A 114 15.05 -9.32 -1.61
N HIS A 115 13.76 -9.01 -1.39
CA HIS A 115 12.71 -10.02 -1.45
C HIS A 115 12.65 -10.66 -2.84
N LEU A 116 12.61 -9.86 -3.91
CA LEU A 116 12.59 -10.34 -5.28
C LEU A 116 13.87 -11.11 -5.66
N ARG A 117 15.04 -10.66 -5.19
CA ARG A 117 16.32 -11.36 -5.39
C ARG A 117 16.34 -12.74 -4.75
N ARG A 118 15.72 -12.88 -3.57
CA ARG A 118 15.64 -14.16 -2.86
C ARG A 118 14.60 -15.10 -3.43
N THR A 119 13.38 -14.62 -3.67
CA THR A 119 12.27 -15.48 -4.10
C THR A 119 12.38 -15.85 -5.58
N ARG A 120 13.08 -15.03 -6.37
CA ARG A 120 13.31 -15.24 -7.82
C ARG A 120 11.99 -15.58 -8.53
N PRO A 121 10.95 -14.74 -8.39
CA PRO A 121 9.61 -15.06 -8.88
C PRO A 121 9.63 -15.19 -10.40
N ALA A 122 8.79 -16.08 -10.93
CA ALA A 122 8.59 -16.17 -12.38
C ALA A 122 7.71 -15.01 -12.87
N ARG A 123 6.83 -14.51 -12.01
CA ARG A 123 5.87 -13.44 -12.32
C ARG A 123 5.77 -12.43 -11.19
N VAL A 124 5.67 -11.18 -11.60
CA VAL A 124 5.26 -10.07 -10.74
C VAL A 124 4.12 -9.33 -11.42
N VAL A 125 3.05 -9.07 -10.68
CA VAL A 125 1.99 -8.15 -11.12
C VAL A 125 2.02 -6.94 -10.19
N GLU A 126 2.13 -5.75 -10.77
CA GLU A 126 2.18 -4.47 -10.07
C GLU A 126 0.91 -3.67 -10.39
N ILE A 127 0.24 -3.19 -9.34
CA ILE A 127 -0.86 -2.23 -9.41
C ILE A 127 -0.32 -0.90 -8.89
N GLY A 128 -0.28 0.11 -9.76
CA GLY A 128 0.33 1.40 -9.47
C GLY A 128 1.82 1.42 -9.83
N ARG A 129 2.16 2.23 -10.83
CA ARG A 129 3.52 2.31 -11.40
C ARG A 129 4.31 3.45 -10.78
N GLY A 130 5.60 3.27 -10.57
CA GLY A 130 6.46 4.33 -10.04
C GLY A 130 7.89 3.90 -9.74
N PHE A 131 8.45 4.43 -8.66
CA PHE A 131 9.79 4.05 -8.20
C PHE A 131 9.88 2.57 -7.82
N SER A 132 8.78 1.97 -7.32
CA SER A 132 8.66 0.52 -7.08
C SER A 132 8.95 -0.30 -8.34
N THR A 133 8.49 0.17 -9.51
CA THR A 133 8.72 -0.48 -10.80
C THR A 133 10.22 -0.52 -11.12
N ILE A 134 10.95 0.56 -10.82
CA ILE A 134 12.41 0.62 -11.02
C ILE A 134 13.12 -0.40 -10.13
N VAL A 135 12.72 -0.48 -8.86
CA VAL A 135 13.27 -1.45 -7.89
C VAL A 135 12.97 -2.89 -8.33
N ALA A 136 11.74 -3.16 -8.77
CA ALA A 136 11.33 -4.48 -9.24
C ALA A 136 12.09 -4.90 -10.50
N VAL A 137 12.17 -4.02 -11.51
CA VAL A 137 12.95 -4.29 -12.73
C VAL A 137 14.41 -4.55 -12.41
N ALA A 138 15.04 -3.75 -11.54
CA ALA A 138 16.44 -3.94 -11.16
C ALA A 138 16.68 -5.32 -10.52
N ALA A 139 15.81 -5.75 -9.61
CA ALA A 139 15.93 -7.05 -8.95
C ALA A 139 15.71 -8.22 -9.91
N LEU A 140 14.68 -8.13 -10.76
CA LEU A 140 14.34 -9.17 -11.74
C LEU A 140 15.39 -9.27 -12.85
N GLU A 141 15.95 -8.14 -13.27
CA GLU A 141 17.03 -8.13 -14.26
C GLU A 141 18.26 -8.86 -13.74
N ARG A 142 18.65 -8.54 -12.50
CA ARG A 142 19.76 -9.23 -11.85
C ARG A 142 19.46 -10.72 -11.69
N ASN A 143 18.21 -11.10 -11.40
CA ASN A 143 17.82 -12.52 -11.34
C ASN A 143 17.96 -13.21 -12.70
N ALA A 144 17.61 -12.52 -13.77
CA ALA A 144 17.69 -13.03 -15.13
C ALA A 144 19.14 -13.19 -15.59
N GLU A 145 20.03 -12.26 -15.23
CA GLU A 145 21.50 -12.39 -15.38
C GLU A 145 22.03 -13.62 -14.64
N ASP A 146 21.45 -13.94 -13.47
CA ASP A 146 21.75 -15.14 -12.69
C ASP A 146 20.95 -16.39 -13.14
N GLY A 147 20.27 -16.35 -14.29
CA GLY A 147 19.57 -17.50 -14.88
C GLY A 147 18.11 -17.73 -14.47
N ALA A 148 17.45 -16.80 -13.78
CA ALA A 148 16.02 -16.85 -13.47
C ALA A 148 15.24 -15.74 -14.18
N GLN A 149 14.62 -16.09 -15.31
CA GLN A 149 13.79 -15.17 -16.11
C GLN A 149 12.46 -14.88 -15.42
N ALA A 150 11.97 -13.65 -15.56
CA ALA A 150 10.70 -13.22 -14.98
C ALA A 150 9.90 -12.32 -15.92
N LYS A 151 8.58 -12.34 -15.75
CA LYS A 151 7.66 -11.38 -16.37
C LYS A 151 7.11 -10.42 -15.32
N LEU A 152 7.23 -9.13 -15.56
CA LEU A 152 6.60 -8.07 -14.77
C LEU A 152 5.47 -7.44 -15.59
N VAL A 153 4.23 -7.52 -15.08
CA VAL A 153 3.07 -6.80 -15.63
C VAL A 153 2.75 -5.62 -14.71
N SER A 154 2.90 -4.39 -15.19
CA SER A 154 2.63 -3.16 -14.44
C SER A 154 1.38 -2.48 -14.98
N ILE A 155 0.36 -2.32 -14.14
CA ILE A 155 -0.96 -1.78 -14.47
C ILE A 155 -1.09 -0.39 -13.84
N ASP A 156 -1.14 0.64 -14.68
CA ASP A 156 -1.41 2.03 -14.26
C ASP A 156 -1.94 2.82 -15.46
N PRO A 157 -3.00 3.64 -15.31
CA PRO A 157 -3.50 4.47 -16.41
C PRO A 157 -2.49 5.54 -16.86
N PHE A 158 -1.44 5.80 -16.09
CA PHE A 158 -0.44 6.82 -16.34
C PHE A 158 0.97 6.23 -16.39
N ASP A 159 1.81 6.79 -17.27
CA ASP A 159 3.24 6.42 -17.34
C ASP A 159 4.04 7.24 -16.32
N ARG A 160 3.94 6.83 -15.06
CA ARG A 160 4.65 7.45 -13.94
C ARG A 160 6.08 6.92 -13.88
N GLN A 161 7.05 7.81 -13.67
CA GLN A 161 8.47 7.48 -13.44
C GLN A 161 9.04 6.44 -14.42
N PRO A 162 9.21 6.79 -15.71
CA PRO A 162 9.79 5.87 -16.68
C PRO A 162 11.22 5.47 -16.28
N LEU A 163 11.59 4.23 -16.61
CA LEU A 163 12.94 3.73 -16.44
C LEU A 163 13.93 4.56 -17.29
N SER A 164 15.14 4.76 -16.79
CA SER A 164 16.20 5.44 -17.57
C SER A 164 16.67 4.64 -18.79
N ARG A 165 16.46 3.33 -18.78
CA ARG A 165 16.68 2.41 -19.91
C ARG A 165 15.74 1.21 -19.82
N PRO A 166 15.37 0.57 -20.94
CA PRO A 166 14.59 -0.67 -20.88
C PRO A 166 15.39 -1.81 -20.25
N PRO A 167 14.74 -2.79 -19.59
CA PRO A 167 15.39 -4.05 -19.24
C PRO A 167 15.78 -4.83 -20.50
N GLU A 168 16.86 -5.61 -20.41
CA GLU A 168 17.40 -6.42 -21.50
C GLU A 168 16.89 -7.86 -21.42
N HIS A 169 16.68 -8.38 -20.20
CA HIS A 169 16.30 -9.76 -19.94
C HIS A 169 14.91 -9.91 -19.31
N THR A 170 14.49 -8.96 -18.46
CA THR A 170 13.17 -9.00 -17.83
C THR A 170 12.07 -8.63 -18.83
N GLN A 171 11.05 -9.49 -18.95
CA GLN A 171 9.89 -9.16 -19.77
C GLN A 171 8.99 -8.16 -19.01
N LEU A 172 9.11 -6.88 -19.33
CA LEU A 172 8.25 -5.83 -18.80
C LEU A 172 7.06 -5.56 -19.73
N GLU A 173 5.85 -5.76 -19.23
CA GLU A 173 4.60 -5.39 -19.88
C GLU A 173 3.96 -4.23 -19.11
N VAL A 174 3.70 -3.11 -19.81
CA VAL A 174 3.06 -1.92 -19.23
C VAL A 174 1.64 -1.81 -19.77
N VAL A 175 0.66 -2.05 -18.90
CA VAL A 175 -0.77 -2.03 -19.23
C VAL A 175 -1.33 -0.67 -18.82
N ARG A 176 -1.50 0.22 -19.81
CA ARG A 176 -1.95 1.61 -19.60
C ARG A 176 -3.48 1.72 -19.48
N THR A 177 -4.02 1.22 -18.37
CA THR A 177 -5.46 1.25 -18.10
C THR A 177 -5.75 1.35 -16.60
N THR A 178 -6.99 1.65 -16.23
CA THR A 178 -7.42 1.60 -14.82
C THR A 178 -7.42 0.15 -14.32
N LEU A 179 -7.30 -0.05 -13.01
CA LEU A 179 -7.34 -1.42 -12.45
C LEU A 179 -8.66 -2.13 -12.80
N GLN A 180 -9.75 -1.39 -12.84
CA GLN A 180 -11.10 -1.91 -13.09
C GLN A 180 -11.30 -2.32 -14.55
N ASP A 181 -10.58 -1.70 -15.49
CA ASP A 181 -10.64 -1.99 -16.93
C ASP A 181 -9.56 -3.00 -17.39
N ALA A 182 -8.61 -3.36 -16.52
CA ALA A 182 -7.59 -4.36 -16.81
C ALA A 182 -8.19 -5.77 -16.87
N ASP A 183 -7.62 -6.65 -17.72
CA ASP A 183 -8.04 -8.06 -17.78
C ASP A 183 -7.75 -8.75 -16.44
N PRO A 184 -8.76 -9.19 -15.68
CA PRO A 184 -8.55 -9.78 -14.36
C PRO A 184 -7.81 -11.12 -14.42
N SER A 185 -7.73 -11.78 -15.58
CA SER A 185 -7.00 -13.04 -15.74
C SER A 185 -5.50 -12.90 -15.51
N VAL A 186 -4.96 -11.68 -15.55
CA VAL A 186 -3.56 -11.40 -15.19
C VAL A 186 -3.24 -11.86 -13.76
N PHE A 187 -4.18 -11.73 -12.83
CA PHE A 187 -4.00 -12.14 -11.43
C PHE A 187 -4.02 -13.66 -11.28
N ASP A 188 -4.75 -14.36 -12.16
CA ASP A 188 -4.79 -15.82 -12.20
C ASP A 188 -3.47 -16.42 -12.73
N THR A 189 -2.54 -15.59 -13.23
CA THR A 189 -1.22 -16.08 -13.65
C THR A 189 -0.26 -16.27 -12.48
N LEU A 190 -0.50 -15.61 -11.34
CA LEU A 190 0.36 -15.69 -10.16
C LEU A 190 0.27 -17.07 -9.50
N GLY A 191 1.43 -17.59 -9.09
CA GLY A 191 1.57 -18.85 -8.38
C GLY A 191 2.50 -18.77 -7.18
N GLU A 192 2.82 -19.92 -6.60
CA GLU A 192 3.73 -20.01 -5.46
C GLU A 192 5.09 -19.36 -5.75
N GLY A 193 5.52 -18.47 -4.86
CA GLY A 193 6.77 -17.71 -5.01
C GLY A 193 6.65 -16.40 -5.81
N ASP A 194 5.53 -16.17 -6.51
CA ASP A 194 5.27 -14.95 -7.27
C ASP A 194 4.81 -13.79 -6.36
N LEU A 195 4.88 -12.56 -6.88
CA LEU A 195 4.55 -11.33 -6.14
C LEU A 195 3.38 -10.57 -6.79
N LEU A 196 2.39 -10.20 -5.97
CA LEU A 196 1.44 -9.12 -6.26
C LEU A 196 1.88 -7.87 -5.49
N PHE A 197 2.22 -6.80 -6.19
CA PHE A 197 2.54 -5.49 -5.60
C PHE A 197 1.36 -4.53 -5.77
N VAL A 198 0.99 -3.83 -4.71
CA VAL A 198 -0.16 -2.91 -4.66
C VAL A 198 0.26 -1.58 -4.04
N ASP A 199 0.25 -0.51 -4.85
CA ASP A 199 0.38 0.88 -4.41
C ASP A 199 -0.65 1.73 -5.16
N SER A 200 -1.89 1.73 -4.65
CA SER A 200 -3.06 2.19 -5.40
C SER A 200 -3.62 3.52 -4.89
N SER A 201 -4.92 3.77 -5.07
CA SER A 201 -5.58 4.99 -4.58
C SER A 201 -5.72 5.09 -3.05
N HIS A 202 -5.44 4.04 -2.28
CA HIS A 202 -5.44 4.00 -0.79
C HIS A 202 -6.76 4.36 -0.10
N VAL A 203 -7.83 4.58 -0.87
CA VAL A 203 -9.16 4.95 -0.39
C VAL A 203 -10.20 3.94 -0.88
N HIS A 204 -10.76 3.17 0.04
CA HIS A 204 -11.96 2.38 -0.16
C HIS A 204 -13.20 3.29 -0.24
N LYS A 205 -13.84 3.28 -1.41
CA LYS A 205 -15.13 3.91 -1.71
C LYS A 205 -15.73 3.20 -2.93
N PHE A 206 -17.01 3.47 -3.24
CA PHE A 206 -17.66 2.88 -4.40
C PHE A 206 -16.83 3.08 -5.68
N GLY A 207 -16.51 1.98 -6.36
CA GLY A 207 -15.76 1.96 -7.61
C GLY A 207 -14.27 2.33 -7.51
N SER A 208 -13.66 2.36 -6.33
CA SER A 208 -12.22 2.63 -6.19
C SER A 208 -11.35 1.39 -6.44
N ASP A 209 -10.03 1.60 -6.58
CA ASP A 209 -9.07 0.49 -6.70
C ASP A 209 -9.11 -0.40 -5.49
N VAL A 210 -9.17 0.19 -4.28
CA VAL A 210 -9.22 -0.56 -3.03
C VAL A 210 -10.47 -1.44 -2.98
N ALA A 211 -11.65 -0.91 -3.33
CA ALA A 211 -12.87 -1.74 -3.40
C ALA A 211 -12.70 -2.90 -4.39
N TYR A 212 -12.18 -2.62 -5.59
CA TYR A 212 -11.93 -3.64 -6.61
C TYR A 212 -10.88 -4.68 -6.18
N GLN A 213 -9.86 -4.28 -5.42
CA GLN A 213 -8.85 -5.21 -4.91
C GLN A 213 -9.46 -6.24 -3.95
N PHE A 214 -10.27 -5.79 -2.99
CA PHE A 214 -10.92 -6.68 -2.04
C PHE A 214 -11.99 -7.56 -2.69
N GLU A 215 -12.70 -7.05 -3.71
CA GLU A 215 -13.79 -7.77 -4.37
C GLU A 215 -13.31 -8.70 -5.50
N GLN A 216 -12.26 -8.32 -6.22
CA GLN A 216 -11.84 -8.97 -7.46
C GLN A 216 -10.36 -9.40 -7.47
N VAL A 217 -9.43 -8.71 -6.81
CA VAL A 217 -8.01 -9.10 -6.89
C VAL A 217 -7.64 -10.13 -5.83
N TYR A 218 -7.73 -9.78 -4.55
CA TYR A 218 -7.32 -10.64 -3.44
C TYR A 218 -8.02 -12.01 -3.40
N PRO A 219 -9.32 -12.15 -3.77
CA PRO A 219 -9.95 -13.47 -3.85
C PRO A 219 -9.31 -14.44 -4.86
N ARG A 220 -8.58 -13.94 -5.86
CA ARG A 220 -7.89 -14.73 -6.89
C ARG A 220 -6.47 -15.12 -6.49
N VAL A 221 -5.93 -14.53 -5.41
CA VAL A 221 -4.58 -14.79 -4.94
C VAL A 221 -4.47 -16.24 -4.47
N ARG A 222 -3.58 -17.00 -5.12
CA ARG A 222 -3.32 -18.41 -4.82
C ARG A 222 -2.42 -18.56 -3.60
N LYS A 223 -2.41 -19.77 -3.04
CA LYS A 223 -1.45 -20.17 -2.01
C LYS A 223 -0.01 -19.90 -2.49
N GLY A 224 0.82 -19.37 -1.60
CA GLY A 224 2.24 -19.13 -1.84
C GLY A 224 2.55 -17.84 -2.62
N VAL A 225 1.54 -17.12 -3.11
CA VAL A 225 1.72 -15.77 -3.67
C VAL A 225 1.93 -14.81 -2.51
N THR A 226 3.01 -14.02 -2.58
CA THR A 226 3.22 -12.91 -1.65
C THR A 226 2.48 -11.68 -2.16
N VAL A 227 1.74 -11.01 -1.28
CA VAL A 227 1.10 -9.71 -1.55
C VAL A 227 1.86 -8.64 -0.79
N HIS A 228 2.36 -7.64 -1.51
CA HIS A 228 2.95 -6.41 -0.97
C HIS A 228 1.92 -5.29 -1.12
N VAL A 229 1.53 -4.67 -0.01
CA VAL A 229 0.71 -3.45 0.00
C VAL A 229 1.55 -2.30 0.56
N HIS A 230 1.72 -1.24 -0.22
CA HIS A 230 2.48 -0.07 0.20
C HIS A 230 1.61 0.87 1.05
N ASP A 231 2.24 1.83 1.75
CA ASP A 231 1.58 2.77 2.66
C ASP A 231 0.68 2.09 3.73
N VAL A 232 1.18 1.03 4.36
CA VAL A 232 0.56 0.35 5.51
C VAL A 232 1.50 0.43 6.72
N PHE A 233 1.04 1.12 7.76
CA PHE A 233 1.80 1.42 8.98
C PHE A 233 1.50 0.45 10.13
N SER A 234 0.71 -0.59 9.86
CA SER A 234 0.23 -1.55 10.88
C SER A 234 1.40 -2.17 11.68
N PRO A 235 1.30 -2.29 13.02
CA PRO A 235 0.11 -2.08 13.87
C PRO A 235 -0.14 -0.63 14.31
N TYR A 236 0.58 0.35 13.78
CA TYR A 236 0.45 1.75 14.16
C TYR A 236 -0.68 2.44 13.39
N HIS A 237 -1.08 3.64 13.83
CA HIS A 237 -1.91 4.50 13.01
C HIS A 237 -1.13 5.07 11.83
N TYR A 238 -1.83 5.53 10.78
CA TYR A 238 -1.21 6.43 9.81
C TYR A 238 -0.61 7.65 10.52
N PRO A 239 0.51 8.23 10.04
CA PRO A 239 1.17 9.35 10.70
C PRO A 239 0.21 10.51 10.99
N LEU A 240 0.23 11.09 12.20
CA LEU A 240 -0.66 12.20 12.57
C LEU A 240 -0.65 13.36 11.55
N LYS A 241 0.52 13.65 10.95
CA LYS A 241 0.68 14.69 9.93
C LYS A 241 -0.14 14.42 8.65
N TRP A 242 -0.44 13.17 8.32
CA TRP A 242 -1.27 12.80 7.16
C TRP A 242 -2.70 13.28 7.37
N TYR A 243 -3.27 13.07 8.55
CA TYR A 243 -4.60 13.56 8.90
C TYR A 243 -4.66 15.10 9.07
N THR A 244 -3.70 15.65 9.82
CA THR A 244 -3.79 17.04 10.32
C THR A 244 -3.20 18.10 9.38
N ARG A 245 -2.16 17.76 8.61
CA ARG A 245 -1.49 18.69 7.70
C ARG A 245 -1.80 18.39 6.25
N GLN A 246 -1.69 17.12 5.86
CA GLN A 246 -1.83 16.72 4.45
C GLN A 246 -3.27 16.42 4.03
N ARG A 247 -4.19 16.26 4.99
CA ARG A 247 -5.59 15.89 4.75
C ARG A 247 -5.73 14.59 3.93
N ARG A 248 -4.81 13.65 4.15
CA ARG A 248 -4.90 12.28 3.66
C ARG A 248 -5.77 11.48 4.63
N PHE A 249 -6.90 10.99 4.12
CA PHE A 249 -7.87 10.18 4.85
C PHE A 249 -7.95 8.77 4.26
N TRP A 250 -6.78 8.21 3.97
CA TRP A 250 -6.65 6.84 3.48
C TRP A 250 -7.15 5.86 4.52
N ASN A 251 -7.74 4.77 4.05
CA ASN A 251 -8.39 3.78 4.89
C ASN A 251 -8.08 2.33 4.46
N GLU A 252 -7.29 2.11 3.40
CA GLU A 252 -6.91 0.78 2.92
C GLU A 252 -6.29 -0.09 4.02
N GLN A 253 -5.38 0.46 4.81
CA GLN A 253 -4.76 -0.24 5.94
C GLN A 253 -5.81 -0.88 6.88
N HIS A 254 -6.93 -0.22 7.14
CA HIS A 254 -7.96 -0.76 8.04
C HIS A 254 -8.73 -1.94 7.42
N TYR A 255 -8.86 -1.98 6.10
CA TYR A 255 -9.42 -3.12 5.38
C TYR A 255 -8.44 -4.29 5.36
N VAL A 256 -7.14 -4.03 5.11
CA VAL A 256 -6.07 -5.04 5.18
C VAL A 256 -6.00 -5.64 6.59
N GLU A 257 -6.03 -4.82 7.63
CA GLU A 257 -6.08 -5.27 9.03
C GLU A 257 -7.30 -6.14 9.32
N THR A 258 -8.46 -5.77 8.79
CA THR A 258 -9.69 -6.56 8.97
C THR A 258 -9.58 -7.91 8.27
N MET A 259 -9.10 -7.93 7.01
CA MET A 259 -8.88 -9.15 6.26
C MET A 259 -7.90 -10.09 6.98
N LEU A 260 -6.78 -9.59 7.51
CA LEU A 260 -5.80 -10.39 8.24
C LEU A 260 -6.33 -10.91 9.58
N ARG A 261 -7.19 -10.15 10.26
CA ARG A 261 -7.79 -10.58 11.54
C ARG A 261 -8.73 -11.77 11.38
N TRP A 262 -9.44 -11.86 10.25
CA TRP A 262 -10.45 -12.88 10.01
C TRP A 262 -10.01 -13.97 9.01
N GLY A 263 -8.95 -13.72 8.23
CA GLY A 263 -8.38 -14.68 7.27
C GLY A 263 -7.40 -15.62 7.95
N ALA A 264 -7.88 -16.79 8.40
CA ALA A 264 -7.07 -17.82 9.04
C ALA A 264 -5.99 -18.44 8.12
N ASP A 265 -6.14 -18.22 6.82
CA ASP A 265 -5.26 -18.67 5.74
C ASP A 265 -4.26 -17.59 5.30
N LEU A 266 -4.21 -16.44 5.98
CA LEU A 266 -3.28 -15.36 5.68
C LEU A 266 -2.20 -15.26 6.76
N ARG A 267 -0.96 -15.01 6.33
CA ARG A 267 0.21 -14.90 7.20
C ARG A 267 0.98 -13.63 6.90
N VAL A 268 1.29 -12.85 7.93
CA VAL A 268 2.19 -11.69 7.81
C VAL A 268 3.62 -12.17 7.51
N VAL A 269 4.27 -11.52 6.54
CA VAL A 269 5.64 -11.79 6.11
C VAL A 269 6.59 -10.67 6.54
N LEU A 270 6.25 -9.41 6.23
CA LEU A 270 7.08 -8.24 6.54
C LEU A 270 6.19 -7.01 6.86
N PRO A 271 6.01 -6.63 8.13
CA PRO A 271 5.39 -5.37 8.51
C PRO A 271 6.48 -4.28 8.61
N VAL A 272 6.93 -3.74 7.47
CA VAL A 272 8.18 -2.96 7.40
C VAL A 272 8.16 -1.76 8.33
N HIS A 273 7.05 -1.04 8.43
CA HIS A 273 6.94 0.08 9.37
C HIS A 273 7.20 -0.33 10.82
N ALA A 274 6.64 -1.46 11.25
CA ALA A 274 6.85 -1.98 12.59
C ALA A 274 8.31 -2.36 12.83
N LEU A 275 8.93 -3.03 11.87
CA LEU A 275 10.35 -3.41 11.95
C LEU A 275 11.27 -2.19 12.00
N VAL A 276 11.01 -1.18 11.17
CA VAL A 276 11.78 0.07 11.16
C VAL A 276 11.66 0.79 12.49
N ARG A 277 10.54 0.69 13.21
CA ARG A 277 10.40 1.30 14.54
C ARG A 277 11.12 0.51 15.63
N THR A 278 11.06 -0.82 15.60
CA THR A 278 11.51 -1.66 16.71
C THR A 278 12.93 -2.22 16.55
N SER A 279 13.44 -2.32 15.32
CA SER A 279 14.75 -2.92 15.02
C SER A 279 15.81 -1.86 14.68
N GLY A 280 16.69 -1.55 15.64
CA GLY A 280 17.88 -0.72 15.39
C GLY A 280 18.82 -1.33 14.35
N ALA A 281 19.05 -2.65 14.46
CA ALA A 281 19.92 -3.38 13.54
C ALA A 281 19.47 -3.28 12.08
N LEU A 282 18.16 -3.30 11.81
CA LEU A 282 17.65 -3.15 10.44
C LEU A 282 17.91 -1.75 9.90
N ARG A 283 17.71 -0.71 10.73
CA ARG A 283 17.99 0.68 10.34
C ARG A 283 19.48 0.88 10.05
N ASP A 284 20.35 0.32 10.89
CA ASP A 284 21.79 0.41 10.72
C ASP A 284 22.25 -0.33 9.45
N ALA A 285 21.75 -1.56 9.22
CA ALA A 285 22.05 -2.32 8.02
C ALA A 285 21.59 -1.61 6.74
N ALA A 286 20.36 -1.06 6.73
CA ALA A 286 19.87 -0.27 5.61
C ALA A 286 20.70 0.99 5.37
N GLY A 287 21.08 1.69 6.45
CA GLY A 287 21.96 2.86 6.37
C GLY A 287 23.33 2.53 5.78
N CYS A 288 23.95 1.42 6.20
CA CYS A 288 25.21 0.92 5.62
C CYS A 288 25.07 0.61 4.12
N ALA A 289 23.91 0.10 3.69
CA ALA A 289 23.60 -0.16 2.28
C ALA A 289 23.20 1.12 1.50
N GLY A 290 23.23 2.30 2.11
CA GLY A 290 22.87 3.57 1.45
C GLY A 290 21.37 3.83 1.32
N PHE A 291 20.54 3.13 2.09
CA PHE A 291 19.09 3.32 2.15
C PHE A 291 18.70 4.00 3.46
N THR A 292 18.56 5.32 3.41
CA THR A 292 18.23 6.14 4.57
C THR A 292 16.76 6.57 4.51
N GLY A 293 15.93 6.04 5.41
CA GLY A 293 14.51 6.38 5.40
C GLY A 293 13.67 5.48 6.29
N GLY A 294 12.39 5.79 6.36
CA GLY A 294 11.39 4.92 6.97
C GLY A 294 11.04 3.73 6.06
N GLY A 295 9.97 3.04 6.41
CA GLY A 295 9.27 2.14 5.51
C GLY A 295 7.80 2.03 5.91
N SER A 296 6.97 1.76 4.93
CA SER A 296 5.52 1.55 5.04
C SER A 296 5.02 0.43 4.13
N SER A 297 5.92 -0.41 3.60
CA SER A 297 5.53 -1.65 2.95
C SER A 297 5.00 -2.67 3.96
N PHE A 298 3.97 -3.41 3.55
CA PHE A 298 3.40 -4.50 4.32
C PHE A 298 3.18 -5.73 3.45
N TYR A 299 3.78 -6.84 3.86
CA TYR A 299 3.73 -8.10 3.11
C TYR A 299 2.92 -9.13 3.88
N PHE A 300 2.04 -9.82 3.17
CA PHE A 300 1.38 -11.02 3.65
C PHE A 300 1.32 -12.08 2.54
N GLU A 301 1.05 -13.31 2.92
CA GLU A 301 1.00 -14.45 2.00
C GLU A 301 -0.19 -15.32 2.36
N ARG A 302 -0.84 -15.91 1.35
CA ARG A 302 -1.85 -16.94 1.56
C ARG A 302 -1.16 -18.29 1.77
N VAL A 303 -1.35 -18.91 2.92
CA VAL A 303 -0.66 -20.16 3.31
C VAL A 303 -1.48 -21.43 3.08
N SER A 304 -2.79 -21.30 2.87
CA SER A 304 -3.69 -22.42 2.60
C SER A 304 -4.88 -21.99 1.74
N GLY A 305 -5.57 -22.96 1.13
CA GLY A 305 -6.66 -22.75 0.16
C GLY A 305 -6.29 -23.38 -1.18
#